data_AF-A0A2I0L440-F1
#
_entry.id   AF-A0A2I0L440-F1
#
_cell.length_a   1.000
_cell.length_b   1.000
_cell.length_c   1.000
_cell.angle_alpha   90.00
_cell.angle_beta   90.00
_cell.angle_gamma   90.00
#
_symmetry.space_group_name_H-M   'P 1'
#
loop_
_entity.id
_entity.type
_entity.pdbx_description
1 polymer ?
#
loop_
_entity_poly.entity_id
_entity_poly.type
_entity_poly.pdbx_seq_one_letter_code
_entity_poly.pdbx_strand_id
1 'polypeptide(L)'
;MGVSCLATVPSLLAVVPLQPRPDAGAALTTGYHLPRSMTAVIRCKIEDDVNPGGMSRRDVVKFAGATLGIELIGSSGSMVETASAADLIQRRQRSEFQSRIKGTLFTALKANPELVPSVLTLALNDAMTYDKATKSGGPNGSIRFSSEISRPENKGLSAALSLLEEAKKEIDSYSKGGPILYADLIQYA
;
A
#
# COMPACT_ATOMS: atom_id res chain seq x y z
N MET A 1 -14.36 -17.67 27.51
CA MET A 1 -13.67 -16.42 27.88
C MET A 1 -13.52 -15.61 26.60
N GLY A 2 -14.42 -14.66 26.37
CA GLY A 2 -14.43 -13.80 25.19
C GLY A 2 -13.86 -12.44 25.56
N VAL A 3 -12.91 -11.94 24.78
CA VAL A 3 -12.37 -10.58 24.91
C VAL A 3 -13.05 -9.71 23.86
N SER A 4 -13.71 -8.66 24.33
CA SER A 4 -14.41 -7.66 23.51
C SER A 4 -13.52 -6.42 23.39
N CYS A 5 -13.17 -6.03 22.17
CA CYS A 5 -12.37 -4.84 21.90
C CYS A 5 -13.30 -3.63 21.69
N LEU A 6 -13.32 -2.68 22.64
CA LEU A 6 -14.00 -1.40 22.48
C LEU A 6 -13.11 -0.44 21.67
N ALA A 7 -13.55 -0.09 20.47
CA ALA A 7 -12.98 0.98 19.67
C ALA A 7 -13.67 2.30 20.00
N THR A 8 -12.92 3.27 20.53
CA THR A 8 -13.39 4.63 20.78
C THR A 8 -13.19 5.46 19.51
N VAL A 9 -14.29 5.92 18.90
CA VAL A 9 -14.27 6.90 17.81
C VAL A 9 -14.75 8.24 18.38
N PRO A 10 -14.05 9.36 18.21
CA PRO A 10 -14.59 10.67 18.54
C PRO A 10 -15.38 11.21 17.34
N SER A 11 -16.70 11.35 17.53
CA SER A 11 -17.60 12.12 16.66
C SER A 11 -17.28 13.61 16.73
N LEU A 12 -17.16 14.29 15.59
CA LEU A 12 -17.34 15.74 15.50
C LEU A 12 -18.23 16.08 14.31
N LEU A 13 -19.24 16.89 14.63
CA LEU A 13 -20.43 17.23 13.86
C LEU A 13 -20.13 18.07 12.60
N ALA A 14 -20.88 17.81 11.53
CA ALA A 14 -20.94 18.65 10.33
C ALA A 14 -21.87 19.85 10.57
N VAL A 15 -21.41 21.06 10.24
CA VAL A 15 -22.25 22.27 10.18
C VAL A 15 -22.40 22.70 8.72
N VAL A 16 -23.66 22.83 8.30
CA VAL A 16 -24.15 23.19 6.95
C VAL A 16 -23.98 24.70 6.70
N PRO A 17 -23.68 25.16 5.46
CA PRO A 17 -23.69 26.59 5.13
C PRO A 17 -25.03 27.04 4.53
N LEU A 18 -25.53 28.20 4.97
CA LEU A 18 -26.60 28.97 4.32
C LEU A 18 -26.07 30.37 3.96
N GLN A 19 -26.33 30.80 2.73
CA GLN A 19 -26.22 32.19 2.21
C GLN A 19 -27.58 32.57 1.61
N PRO A 20 -28.01 33.88 1.48
CA PRO A 20 -27.24 34.99 0.84
C PRO A 20 -27.49 36.48 1.31
N ARG A 21 -26.54 37.37 0.91
CA ARG A 21 -26.48 38.86 0.56
C ARG A 21 -27.61 39.89 0.91
N PRO A 22 -27.41 41.23 0.75
CA PRO A 22 -26.22 42.15 0.74
C PRO A 22 -26.37 43.35 1.76
N ASP A 23 -25.33 44.14 2.12
CA ASP A 23 -25.09 45.54 1.67
C ASP A 23 -23.98 46.23 2.50
N ALA A 24 -23.31 47.22 1.86
CA ALA A 24 -22.61 48.40 2.41
C ALA A 24 -21.37 48.29 3.36
N GLY A 25 -20.18 48.49 2.75
CA GLY A 25 -19.10 49.41 3.15
C GLY A 25 -18.57 49.49 4.59
N ALA A 26 -17.33 49.02 4.82
CA ALA A 26 -16.25 49.74 5.51
C ALA A 26 -14.96 48.89 5.59
N ALA A 27 -13.82 49.54 5.47
CA ALA A 27 -12.48 48.95 5.36
C ALA A 27 -11.96 48.32 6.67
N LEU A 28 -11.16 47.25 6.58
CA LEU A 28 -9.95 47.03 7.40
C LEU A 28 -9.16 45.79 6.93
N THR A 29 -7.85 45.94 6.91
CA THR A 29 -6.78 44.99 6.59
C THR A 29 -6.86 43.67 7.37
N THR A 30 -6.72 42.51 6.72
CA THR A 30 -6.39 41.25 7.42
C THR A 30 -5.66 40.26 6.49
N GLY A 31 -4.53 39.75 6.97
CA GLY A 31 -3.60 38.90 6.23
C GLY A 31 -4.07 37.46 6.00
N TYR A 32 -3.42 36.81 5.04
CA TYR A 32 -3.58 35.40 4.72
C TYR A 32 -3.09 34.53 5.88
N HIS A 33 -3.99 33.79 6.54
CA HIS A 33 -3.64 32.75 7.49
C HIS A 33 -3.52 31.40 6.78
N LEU A 34 -2.27 30.94 6.61
CA LEU A 34 -1.93 29.56 6.24
C LEU A 34 -2.18 28.64 7.46
N PRO A 35 -2.69 27.40 7.31
CA PRO A 35 -2.87 26.50 8.44
C PRO A 35 -1.51 26.13 9.05
N ARG A 36 -1.31 26.56 10.30
CA ARG A 36 -0.12 26.31 11.11
C ARG A 36 -0.06 24.82 11.46
N SER A 37 0.90 24.11 10.85
CA SER A 37 1.38 22.82 11.32
C SER A 37 1.78 22.96 12.80
N MET A 38 1.09 22.24 13.69
CA MET A 38 1.41 22.20 15.11
C MET A 38 2.61 21.26 15.30
N THR A 39 3.81 21.78 15.03
CA THR A 39 5.04 21.16 15.53
C THR A 39 5.08 21.34 17.04
N ALA A 40 4.74 20.29 17.79
CA ALA A 40 4.92 20.28 19.24
C ALA A 40 6.42 20.30 19.56
N VAL A 41 6.95 21.49 19.84
CA VAL A 41 8.32 21.66 20.35
C VAL A 41 8.29 21.35 21.84
N ILE A 42 8.85 20.20 22.24
CA ILE A 42 9.12 19.91 23.65
C ILE A 42 10.31 20.79 24.07
N ARG A 43 10.01 21.87 24.79
CA ARG A 43 11.02 22.76 25.37
C ARG A 43 11.48 22.18 26.71
N CYS A 44 12.51 21.33 26.68
CA CYS A 44 13.19 20.95 27.91
C CYS A 44 14.07 22.13 28.38
N LYS A 45 13.77 22.66 29.57
CA LYS A 45 14.68 23.57 30.30
C LYS A 45 15.92 22.77 30.70
N ILE A 46 17.10 23.22 30.30
CA ILE A 46 18.37 22.76 30.87
C ILE A 46 18.74 23.80 31.93
N GLU A 47 18.76 23.37 33.19
CA GLU A 47 19.31 24.16 34.29
C GLU A 47 20.81 23.85 34.38
N ASP A 48 21.64 24.87 34.15
CA ASP A 48 23.09 24.80 34.34
C ASP A 48 23.41 25.06 35.80
N ASP A 49 23.56 24.00 36.60
CA ASP A 49 24.16 24.09 37.92
C ASP A 49 25.61 23.57 37.84
N VAL A 50 26.56 24.48 37.58
CA VAL A 50 28.00 24.19 37.54
C VAL A 50 28.55 24.29 38.96
N ASN A 51 28.64 23.16 39.65
CA ASN A 51 29.42 23.00 40.87
C ASN A 51 30.77 22.32 40.54
N PRO A 52 31.94 22.92 40.83
CA PRO A 52 33.23 22.34 40.48
C PRO A 52 33.63 21.31 41.54
N GLY A 53 33.13 20.09 41.40
CA GLY A 53 33.43 19.00 42.32
C GLY A 53 33.30 17.63 41.68
N GLY A 54 34.41 17.13 41.11
CA GLY A 54 34.67 15.70 40.88
C GLY A 54 33.78 15.00 39.85
N MET A 55 34.30 14.78 38.64
CA MET A 55 33.66 13.92 37.64
C MET A 55 33.56 12.47 38.15
N SER A 56 32.35 11.98 38.41
CA SER A 56 32.13 10.58 38.78
C SER A 56 31.99 9.71 37.52
N ARG A 57 32.36 8.42 37.62
CA ARG A 57 32.24 7.45 36.50
C ARG A 57 30.81 7.32 35.93
N ARG A 58 29.78 7.76 36.66
CA ARG A 58 28.37 7.76 36.21
C ARG A 58 28.02 8.91 35.27
N ASP A 59 28.86 9.94 35.20
CA ASP A 59 28.61 11.14 34.38
C ASP A 59 29.17 11.00 32.96
N VAL A 60 30.15 10.12 32.77
CA VAL A 60 30.71 9.77 31.44
C VAL A 60 29.69 8.99 30.58
N VAL A 61 28.90 8.10 31.20
CA VAL A 61 27.85 7.33 30.50
C VAL A 61 26.69 8.22 30.05
N LYS A 62 26.39 9.30 30.80
CA LYS A 62 25.36 10.27 30.39
C LYS A 62 25.77 11.05 29.15
N PHE A 63 27.05 11.39 29.03
CA PHE A 63 27.54 12.15 27.87
C PHE A 63 27.66 11.27 26.62
N ALA A 64 28.13 10.02 26.76
CA ALA A 64 28.28 9.10 25.63
C ALA A 64 26.94 8.64 25.02
N GLY A 65 25.85 8.60 25.81
CA GLY A 65 24.51 8.26 25.32
C GLY A 65 23.78 9.42 24.63
N ALA A 66 24.07 10.67 25.00
CA ALA A 66 23.37 11.85 24.48
C ALA A 66 23.87 12.27 23.10
N THR A 67 25.17 12.18 22.81
CA THR A 67 25.73 12.67 21.54
C THR A 67 25.43 11.77 20.34
N LEU A 68 25.18 10.47 20.55
CA LEU A 68 24.75 9.55 19.48
C LEU A 68 23.22 9.50 19.29
N GLY A 69 22.45 9.99 20.27
CA GLY A 69 20.98 9.97 20.23
C GLY A 69 20.34 11.18 19.55
N ILE A 70 21.03 12.34 19.50
CA ILE A 70 20.47 13.57 18.92
C ILE A 70 20.43 13.54 17.39
N GLU A 71 21.35 12.82 16.74
CA GLU A 71 21.39 12.73 15.27
C GLU A 71 20.23 11.88 14.70
N LEU A 72 19.68 10.93 15.47
CA LEU A 72 18.50 10.14 15.05
C LEU A 72 17.19 10.94 15.09
N ILE A 73 17.04 11.90 16.01
CA ILE A 73 15.77 12.62 16.18
C ILE A 73 15.66 13.77 15.16
N GLY A 74 16.78 14.36 14.73
CA GLY A 74 16.81 15.44 13.74
C GLY A 74 16.75 15.00 12.27
N SER A 75 17.24 13.79 11.93
CA SER A 75 17.26 13.30 10.53
C SER A 75 16.02 12.50 10.12
N SER A 76 15.12 12.19 11.06
CA SER A 76 13.92 11.40 10.81
C SER A 76 12.97 12.04 9.78
N GLY A 77 12.97 13.37 9.63
CA GLY A 77 12.07 14.07 8.69
C GLY A 77 12.39 13.83 7.21
N SER A 78 13.67 13.92 6.81
CA SER A 78 14.06 13.79 5.40
C SER A 78 13.94 12.35 4.88
N MET A 79 14.20 11.36 5.74
CA MET A 79 14.00 9.94 5.41
C MET A 79 12.51 9.58 5.30
N VAL A 80 11.65 10.12 6.17
CA VAL A 80 10.20 9.88 6.13
C VAL A 80 9.57 10.51 4.88
N GLU A 81 9.99 11.71 4.49
CA GLU A 81 9.49 12.37 3.27
C GLU A 81 9.92 11.60 2.00
N THR A 82 11.19 11.18 1.94
CA THR A 82 11.70 10.37 0.82
C THR A 82 10.99 9.01 0.73
N ALA A 83 10.77 8.35 1.86
CA ALA A 83 10.04 7.07 1.91
C ALA A 83 8.57 7.24 1.47
N SER A 84 7.91 8.31 1.89
CA SER A 84 6.53 8.64 1.48
C SER A 84 6.43 8.93 -0.02
N ALA A 85 7.35 9.73 -0.56
CA ALA A 85 7.40 10.03 -1.99
C ALA A 85 7.67 8.77 -2.82
N ALA A 86 8.60 7.91 -2.38
CA ALA A 86 8.90 6.64 -3.04
C ALA A 86 7.70 5.68 -3.03
N ASP A 87 6.99 5.55 -1.91
CA ASP A 87 5.77 4.74 -1.81
C ASP A 87 4.68 5.24 -2.77
N LEU A 88 4.46 6.56 -2.86
CA LEU A 88 3.47 7.13 -3.77
C LEU A 88 3.82 6.84 -5.25
N ILE A 89 5.10 6.92 -5.61
CA ILE A 89 5.58 6.58 -6.95
C ILE A 89 5.37 5.10 -7.24
N GLN A 90 5.72 4.21 -6.29
CA GLN A 90 5.54 2.76 -6.46
C GLN A 90 4.06 2.40 -6.62
N ARG A 91 3.16 3.00 -5.83
CA ARG A 91 1.71 2.80 -5.97
C ARG A 91 1.20 3.26 -7.32
N ARG A 92 1.67 4.42 -7.81
CA ARG A 92 1.31 4.93 -9.14
C ARG A 92 1.77 3.97 -10.24
N GLN A 93 3.02 3.51 -10.19
CA GLN A 93 3.54 2.56 -11.19
C GLN A 93 2.74 1.26 -11.21
N ARG A 94 2.40 0.73 -10.02
CA ARG A 94 1.57 -0.47 -9.88
C ARG A 94 0.16 -0.26 -10.42
N SER A 95 -0.47 0.89 -10.14
CA SER A 95 -1.83 1.17 -10.60
C SER A 95 -1.89 1.39 -12.11
N GLU A 96 -0.91 2.10 -12.68
CA GLU A 96 -0.76 2.26 -14.13
C GLU A 96 -0.56 0.91 -14.81
N PHE A 97 0.30 0.05 -14.28
CA PHE A 97 0.53 -1.29 -14.83
C PHE A 97 -0.72 -2.17 -14.73
N GLN A 98 -1.39 -2.18 -13.57
CA GLN A 98 -2.63 -2.94 -13.36
C GLN A 98 -3.75 -2.48 -14.31
N SER A 99 -3.86 -1.18 -14.57
CA SER A 99 -4.83 -0.63 -15.53
C SER A 99 -4.57 -1.16 -16.94
N ARG A 100 -3.30 -1.19 -17.37
CA ARG A 100 -2.91 -1.75 -18.67
C ARG A 100 -3.22 -3.25 -18.77
N ILE A 101 -2.88 -4.01 -17.73
CA ILE A 101 -3.22 -5.45 -17.65
C ILE A 101 -4.72 -5.67 -17.85
N LYS A 102 -5.56 -4.93 -17.12
CA LYS A 102 -7.02 -5.02 -17.25
C LYS A 102 -7.50 -4.69 -18.67
N GLY A 103 -6.89 -3.70 -19.33
CA GLY A 103 -7.20 -3.36 -20.72
C GLY A 103 -6.90 -4.50 -21.70
N THR A 104 -5.73 -5.14 -21.57
CA THR A 104 -5.34 -6.28 -22.42
C THR A 104 -6.25 -7.48 -22.17
N LEU A 105 -6.47 -7.85 -20.90
CA LEU A 105 -7.34 -8.96 -20.53
C LEU A 105 -8.79 -8.74 -21.00
N PHE A 106 -9.32 -7.53 -20.81
CA PHE A 106 -10.66 -7.17 -21.29
C PHE A 106 -10.78 -7.34 -22.80
N THR A 107 -9.78 -6.93 -23.57
CA THR A 107 -9.78 -7.05 -25.03
C THR A 107 -9.74 -8.52 -25.46
N ALA A 108 -8.90 -9.33 -24.82
CA ALA A 108 -8.78 -10.77 -25.10
C ALA A 108 -10.07 -11.54 -24.77
N LEU A 109 -10.69 -11.25 -23.62
CA LEU A 109 -11.95 -11.89 -23.20
C LEU A 109 -13.14 -11.42 -24.03
N LYS A 110 -13.18 -10.15 -24.43
CA LYS A 110 -14.22 -9.62 -25.32
C LYS A 110 -14.20 -10.28 -26.70
N ALA A 111 -13.02 -10.69 -27.18
CA ALA A 111 -12.87 -11.42 -28.43
C ALA A 111 -13.30 -12.90 -28.32
N ASN A 112 -13.25 -13.49 -27.11
CA ASN A 112 -13.52 -14.91 -26.85
C ASN A 112 -14.52 -15.07 -25.68
N PRO A 113 -15.77 -14.61 -25.81
CA PRO A 113 -16.75 -14.59 -24.71
C PRO A 113 -17.09 -15.99 -24.18
N GLU A 114 -16.98 -17.03 -25.01
CA GLU A 114 -17.19 -18.42 -24.63
C GLU A 114 -16.15 -18.97 -23.65
N LEU A 115 -14.97 -18.34 -23.56
CA LEU A 115 -13.90 -18.74 -22.64
C LEU A 115 -14.03 -18.11 -21.25
N VAL A 116 -14.92 -17.14 -21.05
CA VAL A 116 -15.11 -16.47 -19.76
C VAL A 116 -15.43 -17.46 -18.63
N PRO A 117 -16.36 -18.43 -18.77
CA PRO A 117 -16.61 -19.43 -17.73
C PRO A 117 -15.38 -20.29 -17.43
N SER A 118 -14.58 -20.63 -18.45
CA SER A 118 -13.36 -21.41 -18.30
C SER A 118 -12.27 -20.62 -17.56
N VAL A 119 -12.10 -19.33 -17.84
CA VAL A 119 -11.16 -18.45 -17.11
C VAL A 119 -11.56 -18.33 -15.64
N LEU A 120 -12.85 -18.13 -15.35
CA LEU A 120 -13.36 -18.12 -13.97
C LEU A 120 -13.12 -19.45 -13.25
N THR A 121 -13.36 -20.57 -13.93
CA THR A 121 -13.14 -21.91 -13.37
C THR A 121 -11.65 -22.15 -13.13
N LEU A 122 -10.78 -21.68 -14.03
CA LEU A 122 -9.33 -21.78 -13.90
C LEU A 122 -8.84 -21.00 -12.65
N ALA A 123 -9.30 -19.76 -12.46
CA ALA A 123 -8.95 -18.96 -11.29
C ALA A 123 -9.46 -19.59 -9.98
N LEU A 124 -10.67 -20.16 -10.02
CA LEU A 124 -11.27 -20.86 -8.88
C LEU A 124 -10.49 -22.13 -8.52
N ASN A 125 -10.18 -22.97 -9.52
CA ASN A 125 -9.51 -24.24 -9.30
C ASN A 125 -8.09 -24.06 -8.77
N ASP A 126 -7.35 -23.05 -9.26
CA ASP A 126 -6.03 -22.69 -8.72
C ASP A 126 -6.13 -22.30 -7.24
N ALA A 127 -7.10 -21.45 -6.89
CA ALA A 127 -7.33 -21.00 -5.51
C ALA A 127 -7.82 -22.10 -4.56
N MET A 128 -8.62 -23.05 -5.07
CA MET A 128 -9.25 -24.10 -4.26
C MET A 128 -8.29 -25.19 -3.77
N THR A 129 -7.05 -25.19 -4.25
CA THR A 129 -6.02 -26.14 -3.76
C THR A 129 -5.50 -25.81 -2.35
N TYR A 130 -5.94 -24.71 -1.74
CA TYR A 130 -5.46 -24.27 -0.43
C TYR A 130 -5.91 -25.22 0.69
N ASP A 131 -4.94 -25.84 1.36
CA ASP A 131 -5.14 -26.57 2.61
C ASP A 131 -4.68 -25.73 3.81
N LYS A 132 -5.57 -25.54 4.78
CA LYS A 132 -5.31 -24.80 6.02
C LYS A 132 -4.34 -25.53 6.94
N ALA A 133 -4.38 -26.87 6.98
CA ALA A 133 -3.56 -27.65 7.90
C ALA A 133 -2.08 -27.56 7.53
N THR A 134 -1.76 -27.75 6.26
CA THR A 134 -0.38 -27.65 5.73
C THR A 134 0.01 -26.23 5.32
N LYS A 135 -0.95 -25.32 5.15
CA LYS A 135 -0.77 -23.98 4.54
C LYS A 135 -0.18 -24.06 3.13
N SER A 136 -0.51 -25.10 2.37
CA SER A 136 -0.03 -25.33 0.99
C SER A 136 -1.14 -25.10 -0.04
N GLY A 137 -0.77 -24.87 -1.30
CA GLY A 137 -1.72 -24.61 -2.39
C GLY A 137 -2.17 -23.15 -2.44
N GLY A 138 -3.37 -22.92 -2.97
CA GLY A 138 -3.95 -21.59 -3.16
C GLY A 138 -3.59 -20.94 -4.50
N PRO A 139 -3.95 -19.66 -4.70
CA PRO A 139 -3.85 -18.97 -5.98
C PRO A 139 -2.39 -18.61 -6.31
N ASN A 140 -1.59 -19.62 -6.65
CA ASN A 140 -0.15 -19.53 -6.89
C ASN A 140 0.21 -19.82 -8.36
N GLY A 141 -0.79 -20.06 -9.21
CA GLY A 141 -0.67 -20.38 -10.62
C GLY A 141 -0.14 -21.78 -10.91
N SER A 142 -0.18 -22.72 -9.97
CA SER A 142 0.26 -24.11 -10.18
C SER A 142 -0.58 -24.82 -11.23
N ILE A 143 -1.82 -24.38 -11.43
CA ILE A 143 -2.73 -24.94 -12.44
C ILE A 143 -2.15 -24.93 -13.86
N ARG A 144 -1.15 -24.09 -14.16
CA ARG A 144 -0.45 -24.06 -15.46
C ARG A 144 0.39 -25.29 -15.75
N PHE A 145 0.79 -26.04 -14.71
CA PHE A 145 1.65 -27.20 -14.90
C PHE A 145 0.86 -28.34 -15.53
N SER A 146 1.51 -29.08 -16.42
CA SER A 146 0.91 -30.22 -17.14
C SER A 146 0.33 -31.27 -16.20
N SER A 147 0.92 -31.46 -15.01
CA SER A 147 0.46 -32.37 -13.97
C SER A 147 -0.85 -31.96 -13.31
N GLU A 148 -1.19 -30.67 -13.31
CA GLU A 148 -2.39 -30.14 -12.67
C GLU A 148 -3.50 -29.87 -13.69
N ILE A 149 -3.19 -29.29 -14.85
CA ILE A 149 -4.16 -29.03 -15.90
C ILE A 149 -4.74 -30.31 -16.52
N SER A 150 -4.00 -31.43 -16.45
CA SER A 150 -4.45 -32.74 -16.97
C SER A 150 -5.39 -33.49 -16.04
N ARG A 151 -5.62 -32.98 -14.83
CA ARG A 151 -6.54 -33.60 -13.87
C ARG A 151 -8.00 -33.49 -14.34
N PRO A 152 -8.87 -34.44 -13.98
CA PRO A 152 -10.25 -34.45 -14.46
C PRO A 152 -11.04 -33.19 -14.11
N GLU A 153 -10.76 -32.57 -12.96
CA GLU A 153 -11.37 -31.31 -12.52
C GLU A 153 -11.02 -30.10 -13.39
N ASN A 154 -9.89 -30.16 -14.11
CA ASN A 154 -9.36 -29.09 -14.96
C ASN A 154 -9.58 -29.34 -16.46
N LYS A 155 -10.42 -30.33 -16.80
CA LYS A 155 -10.70 -30.70 -18.19
C LYS A 155 -11.37 -29.54 -18.93
N GLY A 156 -10.83 -29.20 -20.11
CA GLY A 156 -11.37 -28.14 -20.97
C GLY A 156 -10.86 -26.73 -20.65
N LEU A 157 -9.94 -26.58 -19.69
CA LEU A 157 -9.36 -25.28 -19.33
C LEU A 157 -8.13 -24.88 -20.17
N SER A 158 -7.67 -25.75 -21.08
CA SER A 158 -6.48 -25.51 -21.89
C SER A 158 -6.61 -24.28 -22.80
N ALA A 159 -7.78 -24.06 -23.41
CA ALA A 159 -8.02 -22.91 -24.27
C ALA A 159 -7.97 -21.59 -23.48
N ALA A 160 -8.55 -21.57 -22.27
CA ALA A 160 -8.45 -20.43 -21.36
C ALA A 160 -7.00 -20.15 -20.96
N LEU A 161 -6.23 -21.20 -20.63
CA LEU A 161 -4.81 -21.06 -20.31
C LEU A 161 -4.01 -20.49 -21.49
N SER A 162 -4.24 -20.97 -22.71
CA SER A 162 -3.57 -20.44 -23.91
C SER A 162 -3.88 -18.96 -24.16
N LEU A 163 -5.13 -18.53 -23.99
CA LEU A 163 -5.51 -17.11 -24.06
C LEU A 163 -4.74 -16.28 -23.03
N LEU A 164 -4.64 -16.76 -21.79
CA LEU A 164 -3.87 -16.08 -20.75
C LEU A 164 -2.38 -16.05 -21.06
N GLU A 165 -1.79 -17.11 -21.62
CA GLU A 165 -0.39 -17.13 -22.04
C GLU A 165 -0.08 -16.11 -23.15
N GLU A 166 -1.00 -15.92 -24.10
CA GLU A 166 -0.89 -14.89 -25.13
C GLU A 166 -0.97 -13.49 -24.53
N ALA A 167 -1.97 -13.24 -23.69
CA ALA A 167 -2.10 -11.97 -22.96
C ALA A 167 -0.86 -11.69 -22.10
N LYS A 168 -0.29 -12.73 -21.48
CA LYS A 168 0.94 -12.61 -20.68
C LYS A 168 2.11 -12.13 -21.52
N LYS A 169 2.33 -12.71 -22.71
CA LYS A 169 3.42 -12.33 -23.62
C LYS A 169 3.29 -10.86 -24.02
N GLU A 170 2.06 -10.41 -24.29
CA GLU A 170 1.79 -9.01 -24.57
C GLU A 170 2.10 -8.12 -23.37
N ILE A 171 1.60 -8.48 -22.17
CA ILE A 171 1.83 -7.74 -20.93
C ILE A 171 3.33 -7.61 -20.61
N ASP A 172 4.06 -8.72 -20.73
CA ASP A 172 5.50 -8.77 -20.46
C ASP A 172 6.28 -7.89 -21.44
N SER A 173 5.82 -7.78 -22.70
CA SER A 173 6.49 -6.96 -23.73
C SER A 173 6.56 -5.47 -23.39
N TYR A 174 5.57 -4.95 -22.65
CA TYR A 174 5.51 -3.55 -22.27
C TYR A 174 5.72 -3.30 -20.78
N SER A 175 6.01 -4.35 -20.01
CA SER A 175 6.26 -4.24 -18.58
C SER A 175 7.61 -3.57 -18.32
N LYS A 176 7.59 -2.55 -17.47
CA LYS A 176 8.80 -1.86 -17.02
C LYS A 176 9.42 -2.50 -15.77
N GLY A 177 8.66 -3.35 -15.08
CA GLY A 177 9.01 -3.91 -13.76
C GLY A 177 9.33 -5.40 -13.78
N GLY A 178 9.60 -5.98 -14.95
CA GLY A 178 9.78 -7.42 -15.13
C GLY A 178 8.47 -8.16 -15.48
N PRO A 179 8.55 -9.47 -15.74
CA PRO A 179 7.39 -10.24 -16.20
C PRO A 179 6.32 -10.37 -15.10
N ILE A 180 5.05 -10.37 -15.49
CA ILE A 180 3.94 -10.65 -14.56
C ILE A 180 3.98 -12.11 -14.12
N LEU A 181 3.61 -12.39 -12.88
CA LEU A 181 3.47 -13.77 -12.38
C LEU A 181 2.17 -14.41 -12.91
N TYR A 182 2.20 -15.71 -13.15
CA TYR A 182 1.00 -16.46 -13.54
C TYR A 182 -0.10 -16.39 -12.46
N ALA A 183 0.28 -16.40 -11.18
CA ALA A 183 -0.66 -16.23 -10.07
C ALA A 183 -1.47 -14.93 -10.20
N ASP A 184 -0.79 -13.80 -10.39
CA ASP A 184 -1.45 -12.49 -10.53
C ASP A 184 -2.28 -12.41 -11.81
N LEU A 185 -1.76 -12.95 -12.92
CA LEU A 185 -2.44 -12.97 -14.21
C LEU A 185 -3.77 -13.73 -14.14
N ILE A 186 -3.76 -14.94 -13.58
CA ILE A 186 -4.93 -15.81 -13.46
C ILE A 186 -6.00 -15.15 -12.59
N GLN A 187 -5.61 -14.46 -11.52
CA GLN A 187 -6.57 -13.80 -10.62
C GLN A 187 -7.05 -12.42 -11.12
N TYR A 188 -6.36 -11.81 -12.09
CA TYR A 188 -6.79 -10.56 -12.73
C TYR A 188 -7.73 -10.76 -13.92
N ALA A 189 -7.74 -11.95 -14.52
CA ALA A 189 -8.55 -12.30 -15.68
C ALA A 189 -10.02 -12.53 -15.31
#